data_AF-A0A6C0AM87-F1
#
_entry.id   AF-A0A6C0AM87-F1
#
_cell.length_a   1.000
_cell.length_b   1.000
_cell.length_c   1.000
_cell.angle_alpha   90.00
_cell.angle_beta   90.00
_cell.angle_gamma   90.00
#
_symmetry.space_group_name_H-M   'P 1'
#
loop_
_entity.id
_entity.type
_entity.pdbx_description
1 polymer ?
#
loop_
_entity_poly.entity_id
_entity_poly.type
_entity_poly.pdbx_seq_one_letter_code
_entity_poly.pdbx_strand_id
1 'polypeptide(L)' 'MSQFDFDYEFYFTNDFDANVILQSDAPDKSQAFQDYINSKIQEIKIVLNLHGGVHKLSTFHEENSVRYKVTLEKLQ' A
#
# COMPACT_ATOMS: atom_id res chain seq x y z
N MET A 1 -20.01 1.66 -9.93
CA MET A 1 -18.73 2.16 -9.38
C MET A 1 -17.64 1.39 -10.08
N SER A 2 -16.62 2.04 -10.65
CA SER A 2 -15.53 1.34 -11.33
C SER A 2 -14.82 0.47 -10.30
N GLN A 3 -14.95 -0.85 -10.42
CA GLN A 3 -14.15 -1.80 -9.67
C GLN A 3 -12.74 -1.64 -10.25
N PHE A 4 -11.86 -0.92 -9.56
CA PHE A 4 -10.46 -0.89 -9.94
C PHE A 4 -9.95 -2.33 -9.75
N ASP A 5 -9.61 -3.01 -10.85
CA ASP A 5 -9.15 -4.39 -10.81
C ASP A 5 -7.72 -4.43 -10.24
N PHE A 6 -7.58 -5.07 -9.09
CA PHE A 6 -6.30 -5.40 -8.46
C PHE A 6 -6.31 -6.87 -8.07
N ASP A 7 -5.14 -7.52 -8.13
CA ASP A 7 -4.96 -8.92 -7.78
C ASP A 7 -4.70 -9.08 -6.27
N TYR A 8 -3.95 -8.14 -5.67
CA TYR A 8 -3.59 -8.16 -4.26
C TYR A 8 -3.79 -6.79 -3.61
N GLU A 9 -4.24 -6.79 -2.35
CA GLU A 9 -4.37 -5.59 -1.54
C GLU A 9 -3.49 -5.68 -0.30
N PHE A 10 -2.71 -4.64 -0.07
CA PHE A 10 -1.97 -4.42 1.16
C PHE A 10 -2.61 -3.26 1.92
N TYR A 11 -2.95 -3.51 3.18
CA TYR A 11 -3.59 -2.54 4.05
C TYR A 11 -2.71 -2.20 5.24
N PHE A 12 -2.48 -0.91 5.45
CA PHE A 12 -1.66 -0.39 6.54
C PHE A 12 -2.46 0.66 7.32
N THR A 13 -2.29 0.67 8.64
CA THR A 13 -3.07 1.52 9.57
C THR A 13 -2.27 2.64 10.22
N ASN A 14 -0.95 2.68 10.03
CA ASN A 14 -0.11 3.80 10.47
C ASN A 14 1.24 3.77 9.76
N ASP A 15 1.99 2.68 9.86
CA ASP A 15 3.35 2.53 9.34
C ASP A 15 3.48 1.34 8.41
N PHE A 16 4.59 1.29 7.67
CA PHE A 16 4.95 0.09 6.91
C PHE A 16 5.25 -1.07 7.87
N ASP A 17 4.56 -2.18 7.68
CA ASP A 17 4.83 -3.45 8.36
C ASP A 17 5.09 -4.53 7.31
N ALA A 18 6.33 -5.01 7.27
CA ALA A 18 6.76 -6.08 6.37
C ALA A 18 5.92 -7.35 6.53
N ASN A 19 5.36 -7.62 7.72
CA ASN A 19 4.54 -8.79 7.97
C ASN A 19 3.28 -8.81 7.11
N VAL A 20 2.72 -7.65 6.74
CA VAL A 20 1.57 -7.54 5.85
C VAL A 20 1.87 -8.18 4.49
N ILE A 21 3.08 -8.00 3.97
CA ILE A 21 3.52 -8.61 2.71
C ILE A 21 3.91 -10.07 2.93
N LEU A 22 4.69 -10.36 3.97
CA LEU A 22 5.22 -11.71 4.24
C LEU A 22 4.10 -12.73 4.48
N GLN A 23 3.03 -12.32 5.14
CA GLN A 23 1.86 -13.15 5.44
C GLN A 23 0.78 -13.13 4.33
N SER A 24 0.93 -12.31 3.30
CA SER A 24 0.01 -12.28 2.16
C SER A 24 0.23 -13.44 1.18
N ASP A 25 -0.71 -13.63 0.26
CA ASP A 25 -0.56 -14.55 -0.88
C ASP A 25 0.13 -13.89 -2.09
N ALA A 26 0.72 -12.71 -1.92
CA ALA A 26 1.43 -12.01 -2.99
C ALA A 26 2.62 -12.84 -3.47
N PRO A 27 2.86 -12.90 -4.80
CA PRO A 27 3.91 -13.71 -5.38
C PRO A 27 5.30 -13.14 -5.09
N ASP A 28 5.43 -11.82 -5.04
CA ASP A 28 6.68 -11.15 -4.67
C ASP A 28 6.66 -10.74 -3.18
N LYS A 29 7.67 -11.22 -2.45
CA LYS A 29 7.94 -10.92 -1.05
C LYS A 29 9.40 -10.50 -0.83
N SER A 30 10.11 -10.21 -1.90
CA SER A 30 11.53 -9.85 -1.87
C SER A 30 11.77 -8.57 -1.07
N GLN A 31 13.00 -8.39 -0.58
CA GLN A 31 13.36 -7.15 0.12
C GLN A 31 13.18 -5.92 -0.77
N ALA A 32 13.49 -6.04 -2.07
CA ALA A 32 13.31 -4.94 -3.03
C ALA A 32 11.83 -4.53 -3.14
N PHE A 33 10.91 -5.50 -3.21
CA PHE A 33 9.47 -5.22 -3.22
C PHE A 33 9.01 -4.58 -1.91
N GLN A 34 9.48 -5.08 -0.77
CA GLN A 34 9.18 -4.48 0.54
C GLN A 34 9.67 -3.04 0.65
N ASP A 35 10.89 -2.74 0.20
CA ASP A 35 11.46 -1.39 0.18
C ASP A 35 10.66 -0.45 -0.73
N TYR A 36 10.22 -0.97 -1.88
CA TYR A 36 9.35 -0.24 -2.80
C TYR A 36 7.99 0.10 -2.17
N ILE A 37 7.30 -0.87 -1.58
CA ILE A 37 6.01 -0.64 -0.91
C ILE A 37 6.20 0.34 0.26
N ASN A 38 7.28 0.22 1.03
CA ASN A 38 7.59 1.18 2.08
C ASN A 38 7.75 2.60 1.52
N SER A 39 8.48 2.79 0.42
CA SER A 39 8.59 4.09 -0.26
C SER A 39 7.20 4.66 -0.61
N LYS A 40 6.29 3.82 -1.14
CA LYS A 40 4.91 4.24 -1.41
C LYS A 40 4.14 4.60 -0.15
N ILE A 41 4.28 3.85 0.93
CA ILE A 41 3.68 4.21 2.22
C ILE A 41 4.19 5.56 2.72
N GLN A 42 5.48 5.86 2.58
CA GLN A 42 6.03 7.17 2.96
C GLN A 42 5.48 8.31 2.10
N GLU A 43 5.35 8.12 0.78
CA GLU A 43 4.70 9.09 -0.11
C GLU A 43 3.25 9.35 0.35
N ILE A 44 2.47 8.29 0.62
CA ILE A 44 1.09 8.41 1.08
C ILE A 44 1.02 9.13 2.43
N LYS A 45 1.91 8.79 3.37
CA LYS A 45 2.01 9.46 4.68
C LYS A 45 2.17 10.95 4.56
N ILE A 46 3.04 11.42 3.66
CA ILE A 46 3.26 12.85 3.43
C ILE A 46 1.94 13.51 3.01
N VAL A 47 1.22 12.91 2.08
CA VAL A 47 -0.08 13.43 1.60
C VAL A 47 -1.12 13.46 2.73
N LEU A 48 -1.27 12.37 3.50
CA LEU A 48 -2.21 12.30 4.63
C LEU A 48 -1.89 13.31 5.74
N ASN A 49 -0.60 13.63 5.94
CA ASN A 49 -0.19 14.62 6.93
C ASN A 49 -0.37 16.07 6.44
N LEU A 50 -0.27 16.32 5.13
CA LEU A 50 -0.56 17.63 4.55
C LEU A 50 -2.06 17.95 4.52
N HIS A 51 -2.89 16.92 4.34
CA HIS A 51 -4.34 17.07 4.23
C HIS A 51 -5.05 16.48 5.45
N GLY A 52 -5.22 17.26 6.52
CA GLY A 52 -5.81 16.80 7.78
C GLY A 52 -7.26 16.27 7.71
N GLY A 53 -7.97 16.48 6.60
CA GLY A 53 -9.30 15.89 6.35
C GLY A 53 -9.26 14.56 5.58
N VAL A 54 -8.08 14.10 5.14
CA VAL A 54 -7.89 12.83 4.45
C VAL A 54 -7.27 11.85 5.43
N HIS A 55 -7.99 10.77 5.72
CA HIS A 55 -7.54 9.74 6.65
C HIS A 55 -7.19 8.43 5.96
N LYS A 56 -7.48 8.30 4.66
CA LYS A 56 -7.25 7.08 3.90
C LYS A 56 -6.88 7.42 2.47
N LEU A 57 -5.85 6.77 1.96
CA LEU A 57 -5.43 6.90 0.58
C LEU A 57 -4.92 5.56 0.06
N SER A 58 -5.31 5.24 -1.17
CA SER A 58 -4.86 4.04 -1.87
C SER A 58 -4.09 4.46 -3.12
N THR A 59 -3.01 3.75 -3.41
CA THR A 59 -2.30 3.81 -4.68
C THR A 59 -2.29 2.44 -5.34
N PHE A 60 -2.15 2.42 -6.65
CA PHE A 60 -2.12 1.20 -7.45
C PHE A 60 -0.77 1.08 -8.13
N HIS A 61 -0.25 -0.14 -8.17
CA HIS A 61 1.00 -0.46 -8.82
C HIS A 61 0.87 -1.77 -9.59
N GLU A 62 1.49 -1.86 -10.76
CA GLU A 62 1.53 -3.08 -11.56
C GLU A 62 2.98 -3.51 -11.77
N GLU A 63 3.29 -4.75 -11.43
CA GLU A 63 4.60 -5.37 -11.62
C GLU A 63 4.42 -6.83 -12.04
N ASN A 64 5.16 -7.28 -13.06
CA ASN A 64 5.06 -8.64 -13.60
C ASN A 64 3.62 -9.08 -13.98
N SER A 65 2.80 -8.15 -14.49
CA SER A 65 1.37 -8.36 -14.78
C SER A 65 0.50 -8.63 -13.55
N VAL A 66 0.99 -8.32 -12.35
CA VAL A 66 0.24 -8.41 -11.09
C VAL A 66 -0.03 -6.99 -10.61
N ARG A 67 -1.30 -6.70 -10.32
CA ARG A 67 -1.77 -5.40 -9.83
C ARG A 67 -1.92 -5.41 -8.32
N TYR A 68 -1.20 -4.52 -7.67
CA TYR A 68 -1.21 -4.32 -6.23
C TYR A 68 -1.94 -3.02 -5.90
N LYS A 69 -2.86 -3.10 -4.95
CA LYS A 69 -3.43 -1.94 -4.29
C LYS A 69 -2.77 -1.78 -2.93
N VAL A 70 -2.15 -0.63 -2.71
CA VAL A 70 -1.53 -0.28 -1.43
C VAL A 70 -2.38 0.79 -0.78
N THR A 71 -2.94 0.50 0.39
CA THR A 71 -3.80 1.41 1.14
C THR A 71 -3.17 1.76 2.47
N LEU A 72 -3.05 3.05 2.76
CA LEU A 72 -2.73 3.55 4.09
C LEU A 72 -3.93 4.29 4.66
N GLU A 73 -4.36 3.88 5.84
CA GLU A 73 -5.31 4.59 6.67
C GLU A 73 -4.59 5.12 7.92
N LYS A 74 -4.87 6.36 8.32
CA LYS A 74 -4.42 6.97 9.56
C LYS A 74 -5.51 6.79 10.59
N LEU A 75 -5.29 5.93 11.58
CA LEU A 75 -6.20 5.79 12.71
C LEU A 75 -6.12 7.05 13.59
N GLN A 76 -7.27 7.65 13.90
CA GLN A 76 -7.38 8.86 14.74
C GLN A 76 -7.06 8.59 16.21
#